data_AF-A0A351NVH0-F1
#
_entry.id   AF-A0A351NVH0-F1
#
_cell.length_a   1.000
_cell.length_b   1.000
_cell.length_c   1.000
_cell.angle_alpha   90.00
_cell.angle_beta   90.00
_cell.angle_gamma   90.00
#
_symmetry.space_group_name_H-M   'P 1'
#
loop_
_entity.id
_entity.type
_entity.pdbx_description
1 polymer ?
#
loop_
_entity_poly.entity_id
_entity_poly.type
_entity_poly.pdbx_seq_one_letter_code
_entity_poly.pdbx_strand_id
1 'polypeptide(L)' 'ASISVAAPQEKIIIPAQSLFTEDNKFYVYLYKNKRYEIAEVSLGKRNLSHVEITSGLSIGQKISLIDQAGS' A
#
# COMPACT_ATOMS: atom_id res chain seq x y z
N ALA A 1 9.00 -34.39 -14.23
CA ALA A 1 8.91 -32.94 -13.93
C ALA A 1 8.52 -32.79 -12.47
N SER A 2 9.16 -31.90 -11.71
CA SER A 2 8.80 -31.63 -10.31
C SER A 2 8.19 -30.23 -10.23
N ILE A 3 6.95 -30.12 -9.72
CA ILE A 3 6.30 -28.84 -9.47
C ILE A 3 6.51 -28.51 -7.99
N SER A 4 7.30 -27.48 -7.71
CA SER A 4 7.50 -26.96 -6.36
C SER A 4 6.55 -25.79 -6.13
N VAL A 5 5.66 -25.93 -5.15
CA VAL A 5 4.79 -24.83 -4.70
C VAL A 5 5.61 -23.98 -3.73
N ALA A 6 5.80 -22.70 -4.05
CA ALA A 6 6.47 -21.75 -3.15
C ALA A 6 5.64 -21.59 -1.86
N ALA A 7 6.33 -21.59 -0.72
CA ALA A 7 5.67 -21.37 0.57
C ALA A 7 4.94 -20.01 0.58
N PRO A 8 3.76 -19.93 1.23
CA PRO A 8 3.03 -18.68 1.34
C PRO A 8 3.91 -17.62 2.02
N GLN A 9 4.11 -16.51 1.33
CA GLN A 9 4.91 -15.38 1.79
C GLN A 9 3.95 -14.28 2.24
N GLU A 10 4.17 -13.73 3.43
CA GLU A 10 3.36 -12.65 3.97
C GLU A 10 3.45 -11.41 3.09
N LYS A 11 2.30 -10.83 2.77
CA LYS A 11 2.16 -9.70 1.85
C LYS A 11 1.22 -8.67 2.44
N ILE A 12 1.59 -7.41 2.32
CA ILE A 12 0.71 -6.31 2.67
C ILE A 12 -0.16 -6.02 1.46
N ILE A 13 -1.47 -6.20 1.59
CA ILE A 13 -2.45 -5.90 0.54
C ILE A 13 -3.30 -4.73 1.01
N ILE A 14 -3.40 -3.69 0.18
CA ILE A 14 -4.22 -2.51 0.45
C ILE A 14 -5.29 -2.31 -0.65
N PRO A 15 -6.38 -1.59 -0.37
CA PRO A 15 -7.36 -1.21 -1.39
C PRO A 15 -6.73 -0.30 -2.45
N ALA A 16 -6.99 -0.55 -3.73
CA ALA A 16 -6.47 0.28 -4.82
C ALA A 16 -6.89 1.76 -4.70
N GLN A 17 -8.07 2.03 -4.15
CA GLN A 17 -8.57 3.39 -3.90
C GLN A 17 -7.75 4.21 -2.88
N SER A 18 -6.95 3.54 -2.03
CA SER A 18 -6.10 4.21 -1.03
C SER A 18 -4.71 4.59 -1.57
N LEU A 19 -4.42 4.21 -2.82
CA LEU A 19 -3.15 4.44 -3.47
C LEU A 19 -3.21 5.69 -4.34
N PHE A 20 -2.33 6.63 -4.08
CA PHE A 20 -2.20 7.89 -4.81
C PHE A 20 -0.90 7.93 -5.59
N THR A 21 -0.81 8.85 -6.55
CA THR A 21 0.37 8.99 -7.40
C THR A 21 0.65 10.46 -7.69
N GLU A 22 1.87 10.88 -7.46
CA GLU A 22 2.39 12.24 -7.72
C GLU A 22 3.84 12.13 -8.17
N ASP A 23 4.24 12.92 -9.18
CA ASP A 23 5.61 12.90 -9.74
C ASP A 23 6.15 11.48 -10.04
N ASN A 24 5.28 10.63 -10.60
CA ASN A 24 5.60 9.23 -10.95
C ASN A 24 6.00 8.35 -9.76
N LYS A 25 5.64 8.76 -8.54
CA LYS A 25 5.83 8.03 -7.28
C LYS A 25 4.48 7.65 -6.69
N PHE A 26 4.45 6.49 -6.04
CA PHE A 26 3.27 5.96 -5.39
C PHE A 26 3.31 6.24 -3.90
N TYR A 27 2.19 6.67 -3.33
CA TYR A 27 2.11 6.97 -1.90
C TYR A 27 0.71 6.69 -1.33
N VAL A 28 0.65 6.62 -0.01
CA VAL A 28 -0.59 6.53 0.76
C VAL A 28 -0.57 7.58 1.88
N TYR A 29 -1.75 7.96 2.35
CA TYR A 29 -1.88 8.78 3.56
C TYR A 29 -1.91 7.89 4.79
N LEU A 30 -0.82 7.89 5.56
CA LEU A 30 -0.66 7.15 6.79
C LEU A 30 -1.17 7.98 7.98
N TYR A 31 -2.09 7.42 8.76
CA TYR A 31 -2.57 8.07 9.99
C TYR A 31 -1.60 7.81 11.15
N LYS A 32 -0.89 8.85 11.57
CA LYS A 32 0.10 8.82 12.64
C LYS A 32 -0.02 10.07 13.50
N ASN A 33 0.09 9.93 14.83
CA ASN A 33 0.07 11.07 15.76
C ASN A 33 -1.13 12.03 15.56
N LYS A 34 -2.31 11.46 15.28
CA LYS A 34 -3.56 12.20 15.00
C LYS A 34 -3.55 13.05 13.72
N ARG A 35 -2.64 12.78 12.79
CA ARG A 35 -2.52 13.49 11.50
C ARG A 35 -2.29 12.49 10.38
N TYR A 36 -2.53 12.92 9.15
CA TYR A 36 -2.17 12.16 7.97
C TYR A 36 -0.80 12.62 7.46
N GLU A 37 0.10 11.67 7.25
CA GLU A 37 1.42 11.87 6.67
C GLU A 37 1.50 11.10 5.34
N ILE A 38 2.20 11.66 4.35
CA ILE A 38 2.46 10.96 3.09
C ILE A 38 3.52 9.90 3.35
N ALA A 39 3.22 8.65 2.99
CA ALA A 39 4.16 7.55 3.00
C ALA A 39 4.34 7.03 1.56
N GLU A 40 5.54 7.20 1.02
CA GLU A 40 5.93 6.61 -0.27
C GLU A 40 5.94 5.08 -0.14
N VAL A 41 5.39 4.39 -1.14
CA VAL A 41 5.28 2.93 -1.17
C VAL A 41 5.79 2.36 -2.47
N SER A 42 6.40 1.18 -2.39
CA SER A 42 6.69 0.37 -3.58
C SER A 42 5.60 -0.66 -3.80
N LEU A 43 5.21 -0.83 -5.06
CA LEU A 43 4.13 -1.73 -5.44
C LEU A 43 4.68 -3.06 -5.94
N GLY A 44 3.94 -4.13 -5.65
CA GLY A 44 4.09 -5.44 -6.25
C GLY A 44 2.97 -5.72 -7.25
N LYS A 45 2.32 -6.88 -7.12
CA LYS A 45 1.16 -7.23 -7.94
C LYS A 45 -0.04 -6.32 -7.65
N ARG A 46 -0.76 -5.92 -8.69
CA ARG A 46 -2.02 -5.16 -8.56
C ARG A 46 -3.16 -5.76 -9.37
N ASN A 47 -4.38 -5.56 -8.89
CA ASN A 47 -5.62 -5.80 -9.62
C ASN A 47 -6.55 -4.58 -9.47
N LEU A 48 -7.80 -4.71 -9.92
CA LEU A 48 -8.76 -3.60 -9.92
C LEU A 48 -9.18 -3.12 -8.51
N SER A 49 -9.07 -3.97 -7.50
CA SER A 49 -9.55 -3.66 -6.14
C SER A 49 -8.43 -3.58 -5.11
N HIS A 50 -7.29 -4.22 -5.37
CA HIS A 50 -6.22 -4.43 -4.41
C HIS A 50 -4.84 -4.26 -5.04
N VAL A 51 -3.91 -3.77 -4.23
CA VAL A 51 -2.51 -3.60 -4.58
C VAL A 51 -1.66 -4.21 -3.49
N GLU A 52 -0.67 -4.99 -3.90
CA GLU A 52 0.39 -5.51 -3.05
C GLU A 52 1.43 -4.42 -2.81
N ILE A 53 1.81 -4.23 -1.55
CA ILE A 53 2.84 -3.30 -1.12
C ILE A 53 4.08 -4.11 -0.74
N THR A 54 5.18 -3.84 -1.43
CA THR A 54 6.47 -4.52 -1.23
C THR A 54 7.37 -3.76 -0.25
N SER A 55 7.20 -2.45 -0.11
CA SER A 55 7.90 -1.62 0.88
C SER A 55 7.13 -0.33 1.18
N GLY A 56 7.45 0.31 2.31
CA GLY A 56 6.88 1.60 2.73
C GLY A 56 5.74 1.51 3.75
N LEU A 57 5.24 0.30 4.03
CA LEU A 57 4.22 0.06 5.05
C LEU A 57 4.59 -1.09 5.98
N SER A 58 3.94 -1.14 7.13
CA SER A 58 4.03 -2.19 8.14
C SER A 58 2.64 -2.59 8.63
N ILE A 59 2.49 -3.84 9.05
CA ILE A 59 1.22 -4.35 9.58
C ILE A 59 0.76 -3.53 10.78
N GLY A 60 -0.56 -3.28 10.87
CA GLY A 60 -1.19 -2.51 11.95
C GLY A 60 -1.25 -1.00 11.69
N GLN A 61 -0.61 -0.51 10.65
CA GLN A 61 -0.74 0.88 10.21
C GLN A 61 -2.12 1.17 9.62
N LYS A 62 -2.63 2.38 9.89
CA LYS A 62 -3.93 2.85 9.37
C LYS A 62 -3.69 3.80 8.22
N ILE A 63 -4.31 3.54 7.08
CA ILE A 63 -4.22 4.39 5.88
C ILE A 63 -5.57 5.01 5.56
N SER A 64 -5.57 6.18 4.91
CA SER A 64 -6.78 6.78 4.38
C SER A 64 -7.24 6.06 3.11
N LEU A 65 -8.55 5.92 2.95
CA LEU A 65 -9.19 5.41 1.74
C LEU A 65 -9.52 6.52 0.72
N ILE A 66 -9.38 7.77 1.13
CA ILE A 66 -9.67 8.97 0.35
C ILE A 66 -8.49 9.93 0.42
N ASP A 67 -8.43 10.88 -0.51
CA ASP A 67 -7.42 11.92 -0.50
C ASP A 67 -7.53 12.78 0.78
N GLN A 68 -6.40 13.14 1.37
CA GLN A 68 -6.29 13.98 2.57
C GLN A 68 -5.58 15.31 2.27
N ALA A 69 -5.28 15.60 1.00
CA ALA A 69 -4.77 16.90 0.59
C ALA A 69 -5.79 18.00 0.96
N GLY A 70 -5.44 18.80 1.98
CA GLY A 70 -6.24 19.96 2.40
C GLY A 70 -7.11 19.77 3.65
N SER A 71 -6.95 18.71 4.43
CA SER A 71 -7.63 18.51 5.74
C SER A 71 -6.86 19.06 6.94
#